data_AF-A0A9D8T4Y3-F1
#
_entry.id   AF-A0A9D8T4Y3-F1
#
_cell.length_a   1.000
_cell.length_b   1.000
_cell.length_c   1.000
_cell.angle_alpha   90.00
_cell.angle_beta   90.00
_cell.angle_gamma   90.00
#
_symmetry.space_group_name_H-M   'P 1'
#
loop_
_entity.id
_entity.type
_entity.pdbx_description
1 polymer ?
#
loop_
_entity_poly.entity_id
_entity_poly.type
_entity_poly.pdbx_seq_one_letter_code
_entity_poly.pdbx_strand_id
1 'polypeptide(L)'
;KVHAAPFASDLAYEFGKPEDAIPFWKDYANEYDELSYFAGKEWNKYKDRAMAYITDEKNRANLRYNIVAKYFLTGKSEIAQKAREATAGLPALVKVGGYHGGRPLKTAFQLGDYPMTVELCEYFVGTPLMMDYDMQCVYVIALGGIGRKADAAKAAAEYAKNEKLNPVQKTRLLAYEALLTGKDPEAVISAAKLPRKDEATIYLSLARQTLSVWNMTPLAEKYTAKYDTYFAKPVERRINVVYSETPIRNIAAWRKIYPQLEKQYCDIPYKGSMDFLETDVSTGDRGVVKAEDGAILEDMMEVSTVCDRDGVHIFLRTNDSKARAIEQGFARGIGTEMYFAPGVNQPYVCMGSSPTAGVTFMFQTTYNNKNAKRPDMRSNPTTGFRSEVEFSDTDYVLHMFFGWDLYYNKLPAPGTDWRFDCLAWSKAGGFSWGGSQGIHSASAWGNLRFNLTDKQLNEIRKGIIFRTYRSYMNIRQEPGVSENLFRIWEDSVIGDPDFYKKALAPLEAELAAYAKMVKYDMTDAEVAEVYNKALPRWKGLTHEVDELRRKYLSERITNFGK
;
A
#
# COMPACT_ATOMS: atom_id res chain seq x y z
N LYS A 1 -7.90 -31.39 -43.31
CA LYS A 1 -9.24 -30.74 -43.36
C LYS A 1 -9.72 -30.22 -41.99
N VAL A 2 -9.41 -30.87 -40.85
CA VAL A 2 -9.96 -30.55 -39.51
C VAL A 2 -9.53 -29.19 -38.91
N HIS A 3 -8.57 -28.46 -39.49
CA HIS A 3 -8.14 -27.13 -39.01
C HIS A 3 -8.21 -26.01 -40.05
N ALA A 4 -8.79 -26.25 -41.23
CA ALA A 4 -8.75 -25.29 -42.33
C ALA A 4 -9.76 -24.13 -42.17
N ALA A 5 -10.95 -24.41 -41.65
CA ALA A 5 -12.02 -23.40 -41.58
C ALA A 5 -11.76 -22.27 -40.57
N PRO A 6 -11.29 -22.52 -39.32
CA PRO A 6 -10.93 -21.44 -38.40
C PRO A 6 -9.80 -20.56 -38.94
N PHE A 7 -8.73 -21.17 -39.45
CA PHE A 7 -7.57 -20.45 -39.97
C PHE A 7 -7.92 -19.60 -41.20
N ALA A 8 -8.63 -20.17 -42.17
CA ALA A 8 -9.08 -19.43 -43.35
C ALA A 8 -10.05 -18.30 -42.99
N SER A 9 -10.90 -18.52 -41.97
CA SER A 9 -11.78 -17.47 -41.46
C SER A 9 -11.00 -16.36 -40.78
N ASP A 10 -10.01 -16.65 -39.92
CA ASP A 10 -9.20 -15.62 -39.28
C ASP A 10 -8.46 -14.76 -40.32
N LEU A 11 -7.91 -15.40 -41.37
CA LEU A 11 -7.28 -14.72 -42.49
C LEU A 11 -8.24 -13.76 -43.21
N ALA A 12 -9.49 -14.19 -43.43
CA ALA A 12 -10.53 -13.34 -44.02
C ALA A 12 -10.83 -12.10 -43.16
N TYR A 13 -10.86 -12.24 -41.83
CA TYR A 13 -10.99 -11.11 -40.90
C TYR A 13 -9.77 -10.18 -40.94
N GLU A 14 -8.55 -10.71 -40.96
CA GLU A 14 -7.31 -9.93 -41.02
C GLU A 14 -7.21 -9.10 -42.31
N PHE A 15 -7.72 -9.61 -43.43
CA PHE A 15 -7.81 -8.86 -44.69
C PHE A 15 -9.05 -7.96 -44.81
N GLY A 16 -9.85 -7.82 -43.74
CA GLY A 16 -11.03 -6.94 -43.73
C GLY A 16 -12.20 -7.43 -44.57
N LYS A 17 -12.31 -8.75 -44.83
CA LYS A 17 -13.36 -9.40 -45.62
C LYS A 17 -14.12 -10.48 -44.82
N PRO A 18 -14.84 -10.11 -43.75
CA PRO A 18 -15.52 -11.07 -42.88
C PRO A 18 -16.57 -11.94 -43.60
N GLU A 19 -17.13 -11.48 -44.71
CA GLU A 19 -18.06 -12.21 -45.57
C GLU A 19 -17.45 -13.48 -46.18
N ASP A 20 -16.14 -13.48 -46.43
CA ASP A 20 -15.41 -14.61 -47.01
C ASP A 20 -15.23 -15.77 -46.01
N ALA A 21 -15.51 -15.55 -44.72
CA ALA A 21 -15.45 -16.60 -43.71
C ALA A 21 -16.60 -17.63 -43.84
N ILE A 22 -17.77 -17.21 -44.32
CA ILE A 22 -19.00 -18.03 -44.32
C ILE A 22 -18.88 -19.31 -45.18
N PRO A 23 -18.35 -19.26 -46.42
CA PRO A 23 -18.18 -20.44 -47.25
C PRO A 23 -17.31 -21.53 -46.62
N PHE A 24 -16.24 -21.16 -45.89
CA PHE A 24 -15.34 -22.13 -45.25
C PHE A 24 -16.05 -22.96 -44.18
N TRP A 25 -17.01 -22.37 -43.45
CA TRP A 25 -17.80 -23.07 -42.45
C TRP A 25 -18.87 -23.97 -43.07
N LYS A 26 -19.45 -23.58 -44.22
CA LYS A 26 -20.38 -24.43 -44.97
C LYS A 26 -19.73 -25.73 -45.43
N ASP A 27 -18.50 -25.65 -45.94
CA ASP A 27 -17.74 -26.83 -46.40
C ASP A 27 -17.27 -27.73 -45.25
N TYR A 28 -17.11 -27.16 -44.05
CA TYR A 28 -16.71 -27.89 -42.85
C TYR A 28 -17.88 -28.64 -42.19
N ALA A 29 -19.12 -28.15 -42.36
CA ALA A 29 -20.36 -28.81 -41.98
C ALA A 29 -20.46 -29.29 -40.51
N ASN A 30 -19.84 -28.56 -39.58
CA ASN A 30 -19.96 -28.79 -38.14
C ASN A 30 -20.47 -27.53 -37.43
N GLU A 31 -21.75 -27.55 -37.09
CA GLU A 31 -22.44 -26.41 -36.50
C GLU A 31 -21.89 -26.01 -35.13
N TYR A 32 -21.42 -26.95 -34.31
CA TYR A 32 -20.82 -26.64 -33.00
C TYR A 32 -19.54 -25.81 -33.14
N ASP A 33 -18.65 -26.23 -34.03
CA ASP A 33 -17.38 -25.55 -34.25
C ASP A 33 -17.60 -24.16 -34.90
N GLU A 34 -18.55 -24.07 -35.84
CA GLU A 34 -18.97 -22.80 -36.47
C GLU A 34 -19.47 -21.80 -35.41
N LEU A 35 -20.47 -22.20 -34.61
CA LEU A 35 -21.00 -21.35 -33.54
C LEU A 35 -19.91 -21.01 -32.52
N SER A 36 -19.07 -21.98 -32.14
CA SER A 36 -17.99 -21.78 -31.19
C SER A 36 -16.97 -20.73 -31.64
N TYR A 37 -16.71 -20.65 -32.95
CA TYR A 37 -15.82 -19.65 -33.55
C TYR A 37 -16.47 -18.26 -33.57
N PHE A 38 -17.71 -18.16 -34.02
CA PHE A 38 -18.38 -16.86 -34.19
C PHE A 38 -18.81 -16.20 -32.87
N ALA A 39 -18.84 -16.92 -31.75
CA ALA A 39 -19.20 -16.38 -30.44
C ALA A 39 -18.41 -15.12 -30.04
N GLY A 40 -17.13 -15.06 -30.40
CA GLY A 40 -16.25 -13.92 -30.07
C GLY A 40 -16.16 -12.84 -31.15
N LYS A 41 -16.81 -13.01 -32.31
CA LYS A 41 -16.66 -12.14 -33.49
C LYS A 41 -17.97 -11.55 -33.99
N GLU A 42 -19.01 -12.37 -34.12
CA GLU A 42 -20.32 -11.98 -34.67
C GLU A 42 -21.48 -12.41 -33.75
N TRP A 43 -21.32 -12.24 -32.43
CA TRP A 43 -22.29 -12.70 -31.43
C TRP A 43 -23.76 -12.39 -31.79
N ASN A 44 -24.06 -11.14 -32.17
CA ASN A 44 -25.41 -10.67 -32.48
C ASN A 44 -26.07 -11.42 -33.66
N LYS A 45 -25.28 -11.85 -34.65
CA LYS A 45 -25.76 -12.49 -35.88
C LYS A 45 -26.10 -13.97 -35.68
N TYR A 46 -25.39 -14.64 -34.77
CA TYR A 46 -25.52 -16.09 -34.56
C TYR A 46 -26.28 -16.47 -33.29
N LYS A 47 -26.67 -15.52 -32.43
CA LYS A 47 -27.36 -15.82 -31.16
C LYS A 47 -28.64 -16.66 -31.33
N ASP A 48 -29.45 -16.44 -32.36
CA ASP A 48 -30.69 -17.21 -32.53
C ASP A 48 -30.43 -18.65 -32.99
N ARG A 49 -29.42 -18.86 -33.84
CA ARG A 49 -28.92 -20.20 -34.19
C ARG A 49 -28.31 -20.91 -32.97
N ALA A 50 -27.53 -20.18 -32.17
CA ALA A 50 -26.99 -20.71 -30.93
C ALA A 50 -28.09 -21.12 -29.95
N MET A 51 -29.19 -20.35 -29.84
CA MET A 51 -30.36 -20.71 -29.03
C MET A 51 -31.04 -22.00 -29.54
N ALA A 52 -31.22 -22.14 -30.86
CA ALA A 52 -31.76 -23.38 -31.44
C ALA A 52 -30.85 -24.58 -31.16
N TYR A 53 -29.54 -24.40 -31.29
CA TYR A 53 -28.55 -25.46 -31.03
C TYR A 53 -28.59 -25.97 -29.58
N ILE A 54 -28.70 -25.07 -28.60
CA ILE A 54 -28.70 -25.45 -27.18
C ILE A 54 -30.04 -26.04 -26.71
N THR A 55 -31.14 -25.79 -27.42
CA THR A 55 -32.47 -26.34 -27.10
C THR A 55 -32.74 -27.67 -27.80
N ASP A 56 -32.03 -28.01 -28.87
CA ASP A 56 -32.12 -29.33 -29.50
C ASP A 56 -31.42 -30.41 -28.65
N GLU A 57 -32.22 -31.29 -28.05
CA GLU A 57 -31.74 -32.39 -27.20
C GLU A 57 -30.96 -33.47 -27.96
N LYS A 58 -31.03 -33.49 -29.30
CA LYS A 58 -30.20 -34.38 -30.12
C LYS A 58 -28.72 -34.00 -30.04
N ASN A 59 -28.42 -32.75 -29.72
CA ASN A 59 -27.05 -32.29 -29.53
C ASN A 59 -26.49 -32.78 -28.18
N ARG A 60 -25.21 -33.16 -28.17
CA ARG A 60 -24.55 -33.68 -26.96
C ARG A 60 -24.54 -32.61 -25.87
N ALA A 61 -24.84 -33.01 -24.64
CA ALA A 61 -24.96 -32.12 -23.48
C ALA A 61 -23.73 -31.22 -23.25
N ASN A 62 -22.51 -31.78 -23.41
CA ASN A 62 -21.27 -31.01 -23.25
C ASN A 62 -21.09 -29.94 -24.35
N LEU A 63 -21.51 -30.22 -25.58
CA LEU A 63 -21.45 -29.25 -26.68
C LEU A 63 -22.50 -28.15 -26.50
N ARG A 64 -23.73 -28.51 -26.11
CA ARG A 64 -24.78 -27.55 -25.74
C ARG A 64 -24.29 -26.61 -24.64
N TYR A 65 -23.68 -27.14 -23.58
CA TYR A 65 -23.14 -26.32 -22.48
C TYR A 65 -22.03 -25.38 -22.96
N ASN A 66 -21.10 -25.86 -23.79
CA ASN A 66 -20.02 -25.03 -24.33
C ASN A 66 -20.55 -23.83 -25.15
N ILE A 67 -21.64 -24.02 -25.90
CA ILE A 67 -22.30 -22.91 -26.60
C ILE A 67 -22.96 -21.95 -25.61
N VAL A 68 -23.64 -22.45 -24.57
CA VAL A 68 -24.18 -21.59 -23.49
C VAL A 68 -23.06 -20.76 -22.85
N ALA A 69 -21.94 -21.38 -22.48
CA ALA A 69 -20.79 -20.73 -21.86
C ALA A 69 -20.23 -19.57 -22.70
N LYS A 70 -20.23 -19.72 -24.03
CA LYS A 70 -19.69 -18.74 -24.98
C LYS A 70 -20.67 -17.60 -25.31
N TYR A 71 -21.96 -17.91 -25.46
CA TYR A 71 -22.96 -16.94 -25.93
C TYR A 71 -23.78 -16.31 -24.81
N PHE A 72 -24.16 -17.09 -23.80
CA PHE A 72 -25.30 -16.73 -22.94
C PHE A 72 -24.96 -16.72 -21.46
N LEU A 73 -23.89 -17.35 -21.01
CA LEU A 73 -23.66 -17.55 -19.58
C LEU A 73 -23.55 -16.24 -18.81
N THR A 74 -22.79 -15.26 -19.28
CA THR A 74 -22.59 -13.97 -18.59
C THR A 74 -23.42 -12.81 -19.16
N GLY A 75 -24.26 -13.07 -20.17
CA GLY A 75 -25.05 -12.03 -20.83
C GLY A 75 -26.26 -11.61 -19.99
N LYS A 76 -26.54 -10.30 -19.91
CA LYS A 76 -27.74 -9.76 -19.22
C LYS A 76 -28.96 -9.57 -20.14
N SER A 77 -28.86 -9.97 -21.41
CA SER A 77 -29.95 -9.85 -22.36
C SER A 77 -31.06 -10.87 -22.05
N GLU A 78 -32.30 -10.56 -22.41
CA GLU A 78 -33.44 -11.45 -22.23
C GLU A 78 -33.21 -12.83 -22.87
N ILE A 79 -32.57 -12.86 -24.05
CA ILE A 79 -32.23 -14.11 -24.74
C ILE A 79 -31.21 -14.95 -23.95
N ALA A 80 -30.26 -14.31 -23.25
CA ALA A 80 -29.27 -14.99 -22.44
C ALA A 80 -29.91 -15.59 -21.17
N GLN A 81 -30.84 -14.86 -20.54
CA GLN A 81 -31.62 -15.38 -19.43
C GLN A 81 -32.47 -16.59 -19.86
N LYS A 82 -33.25 -16.46 -20.94
CA LYS A 82 -34.05 -17.58 -21.49
C LYS A 82 -33.18 -18.80 -21.83
N ALA A 83 -31.97 -18.59 -22.32
CA ALA A 83 -31.04 -19.67 -22.62
C ALA A 83 -30.59 -20.42 -21.35
N ARG A 84 -30.32 -19.71 -20.26
CA ARG A 84 -29.99 -20.32 -18.96
C ARG A 84 -31.19 -21.07 -18.38
N GLU A 85 -32.39 -20.50 -18.45
CA GLU A 85 -33.63 -21.16 -18.01
C GLU A 85 -33.91 -22.45 -18.81
N ALA A 86 -33.84 -22.38 -20.15
CA ALA A 86 -34.08 -23.52 -21.04
C ALA A 86 -33.03 -24.63 -20.91
N THR A 87 -31.87 -24.34 -20.33
CA THR A 87 -30.78 -25.31 -20.12
C THR A 87 -30.51 -25.58 -18.64
N ALA A 88 -31.46 -25.28 -17.76
CA ALA A 88 -31.35 -25.60 -16.34
C ALA A 88 -31.03 -27.10 -16.13
N GLY A 89 -30.10 -27.39 -15.23
CA GLY A 89 -29.63 -28.76 -14.95
C GLY A 89 -28.58 -29.31 -15.93
N LEU A 90 -28.38 -28.65 -17.09
CA LEU A 90 -27.32 -29.02 -18.03
C LEU A 90 -25.91 -28.98 -17.40
N PRO A 91 -25.55 -27.97 -16.58
CA PRO A 91 -24.25 -27.96 -15.92
C PRO A 91 -24.03 -29.13 -14.96
N ALA A 92 -25.08 -29.58 -14.27
CA ALA A 92 -25.01 -30.73 -13.37
C ALA A 92 -24.80 -32.03 -14.14
N LEU A 93 -25.51 -32.20 -15.27
CA LEU A 93 -25.38 -33.35 -16.16
C LEU A 93 -23.94 -33.52 -16.67
N VAL A 94 -23.27 -32.40 -17.00
CA VAL A 94 -21.89 -32.39 -17.50
C VAL A 94 -20.85 -32.17 -16.40
N LYS A 95 -21.27 -32.18 -15.12
CA LYS A 95 -20.43 -32.08 -13.92
C LYS A 95 -19.48 -30.88 -13.94
N VAL A 96 -19.99 -29.69 -14.28
CA VAL A 96 -19.18 -28.47 -14.36
C VAL A 96 -18.46 -28.19 -13.04
N GLY A 97 -17.17 -27.89 -13.11
CA GLY A 97 -16.35 -27.56 -11.95
C GLY A 97 -15.17 -26.67 -12.31
N GLY A 98 -14.36 -26.35 -11.31
CA GLY A 98 -13.09 -25.66 -11.49
C GLY A 98 -13.21 -24.24 -12.08
N TYR A 99 -12.13 -23.79 -12.71
CA TYR A 99 -11.97 -22.41 -13.17
C TYR A 99 -13.05 -21.96 -14.17
N HIS A 100 -13.45 -22.83 -15.10
CA HIS A 100 -14.35 -22.46 -16.19
C HIS A 100 -15.79 -22.20 -15.73
N GLY A 101 -16.28 -22.91 -14.71
CA GLY A 101 -17.56 -22.61 -14.07
C GLY A 101 -17.45 -21.47 -13.05
N GLY A 102 -16.36 -21.44 -12.27
CA GLY A 102 -16.18 -20.48 -11.19
C GLY A 102 -15.90 -19.05 -11.63
N ARG A 103 -15.18 -18.83 -12.75
CA ARG A 103 -14.79 -17.48 -13.20
C ARG A 103 -16.02 -16.58 -13.49
N PRO A 104 -17.02 -16.98 -14.31
CA PRO A 104 -18.22 -16.19 -14.56
C PRO A 104 -18.92 -15.72 -13.28
N LEU A 105 -19.10 -16.63 -12.33
CA LEU A 105 -19.76 -16.39 -11.05
C LEU A 105 -18.93 -15.43 -10.17
N LYS A 106 -17.63 -15.69 -10.02
CA LYS A 106 -16.71 -14.81 -9.26
C LYS A 106 -16.65 -13.41 -9.86
N THR A 107 -16.63 -13.28 -11.18
CA THR A 107 -16.62 -11.98 -11.86
C THR A 107 -17.92 -11.20 -11.59
N ALA A 108 -19.09 -11.84 -11.70
CA ALA A 108 -20.37 -11.19 -11.37
C ALA A 108 -20.37 -10.70 -9.91
N PHE A 109 -19.93 -11.55 -8.98
CA PHE A 109 -19.86 -11.22 -7.56
C PHE A 109 -18.88 -10.06 -7.27
N GLN A 110 -17.69 -10.08 -7.87
CA GLN A 110 -16.68 -9.03 -7.70
C GLN A 110 -17.12 -7.68 -8.25
N LEU A 111 -17.96 -7.67 -9.27
CA LEU A 111 -18.55 -6.46 -9.85
C LEU A 111 -19.81 -5.98 -9.08
N GLY A 112 -20.21 -6.67 -8.01
CA GLY A 112 -21.41 -6.34 -7.23
C GLY A 112 -22.73 -6.66 -7.93
N ASP A 113 -22.72 -7.48 -8.99
CA ASP A 113 -23.93 -7.93 -9.69
C ASP A 113 -24.53 -9.14 -8.97
N TYR A 114 -25.11 -8.89 -7.80
CA TYR A 114 -25.72 -9.94 -6.98
C TYR A 114 -26.90 -10.66 -7.65
N PRO A 115 -27.78 -9.99 -8.44
CA PRO A 115 -28.81 -10.69 -9.21
C PRO A 115 -28.24 -11.73 -10.17
N MET A 116 -27.26 -11.35 -11.00
CA MET A 116 -26.59 -12.30 -11.90
C MET A 116 -25.84 -13.39 -11.12
N THR A 117 -25.22 -13.03 -10.00
CA THR A 117 -24.53 -14.01 -9.15
C THR A 117 -25.48 -15.09 -8.64
N VAL A 118 -26.66 -14.70 -8.13
CA VAL A 118 -27.69 -15.63 -7.67
C VAL A 118 -28.18 -16.50 -8.81
N GLU A 119 -28.50 -15.90 -9.96
CA GLU A 119 -28.96 -16.62 -11.15
C GLU A 119 -27.93 -17.69 -11.59
N LEU A 120 -26.64 -17.33 -11.64
CA LEU A 120 -25.58 -18.26 -11.98
C LEU A 120 -25.40 -19.38 -10.93
N CYS A 121 -25.47 -19.05 -9.64
CA CYS A 121 -25.41 -20.06 -8.58
C CYS A 121 -26.56 -21.08 -8.70
N GLU A 122 -27.77 -20.60 -9.00
CA GLU A 122 -28.95 -21.44 -9.21
C GLU A 122 -28.84 -22.26 -10.49
N TYR A 123 -28.27 -21.70 -11.57
CA TYR A 123 -27.96 -22.43 -12.81
C TYR A 123 -26.95 -23.57 -12.58
N PHE A 124 -25.97 -23.37 -11.70
CA PHE A 124 -24.95 -24.37 -11.35
C PHE A 124 -25.34 -25.30 -10.21
N VAL A 125 -26.60 -25.29 -9.75
CA VAL A 125 -27.05 -26.19 -8.67
C VAL A 125 -26.76 -27.67 -9.00
N GLY A 126 -26.31 -28.44 -8.01
CA GLY A 126 -25.98 -29.87 -8.18
C GLY A 126 -24.63 -30.16 -8.85
N THR A 127 -23.86 -29.14 -9.20
CA THR A 127 -22.51 -29.32 -9.76
C THR A 127 -21.43 -29.46 -8.67
N PRO A 128 -20.27 -30.06 -8.98
CA PRO A 128 -19.09 -29.99 -8.11
C PRO A 128 -18.66 -28.56 -7.74
N LEU A 129 -18.91 -27.57 -8.61
CA LEU A 129 -18.63 -26.16 -8.33
C LEU A 129 -19.38 -25.67 -7.09
N MET A 130 -20.66 -26.01 -6.95
CA MET A 130 -21.49 -25.56 -5.82
C MET A 130 -21.26 -26.37 -4.53
N MET A 131 -20.38 -27.37 -4.57
CA MET A 131 -19.88 -28.05 -3.37
C MET A 131 -18.68 -27.32 -2.73
N ASP A 132 -18.07 -26.38 -3.46
CA ASP A 132 -16.95 -25.56 -2.97
C ASP A 132 -17.43 -24.53 -1.93
N TYR A 133 -16.69 -24.43 -0.83
CA TYR A 133 -17.02 -23.56 0.29
C TYR A 133 -17.10 -22.08 -0.11
N ASP A 134 -16.21 -21.61 -0.99
CA ASP A 134 -16.20 -20.22 -1.41
C ASP A 134 -17.45 -19.91 -2.24
N MET A 135 -17.88 -20.86 -3.09
CA MET A 135 -19.09 -20.71 -3.91
C MET A 135 -20.36 -20.71 -3.07
N GLN A 136 -20.41 -21.56 -2.04
CA GLN A 136 -21.49 -21.55 -1.04
C GLN A 136 -21.57 -20.21 -0.32
N CYS A 137 -20.42 -19.65 0.10
CA CYS A 137 -20.37 -18.33 0.72
C CYS A 137 -20.85 -17.24 -0.24
N VAL A 138 -20.40 -17.25 -1.50
CA VAL A 138 -20.81 -16.29 -2.52
C VAL A 138 -22.34 -16.32 -2.71
N TYR A 139 -22.93 -17.51 -2.79
CA TYR A 139 -24.38 -17.65 -2.97
C TYR A 139 -25.16 -17.09 -1.77
N VAL A 140 -24.78 -17.46 -0.54
CA VAL A 140 -25.41 -16.94 0.69
C VAL A 140 -25.33 -15.40 0.75
N ILE A 141 -24.15 -14.85 0.46
CA ILE A 141 -23.92 -13.41 0.49
C ILE A 141 -24.79 -12.70 -0.56
N ALA A 142 -24.79 -13.19 -1.80
CA ALA A 142 -25.53 -12.60 -2.90
C ALA A 142 -27.06 -12.67 -2.68
N LEU A 143 -27.58 -13.79 -2.16
CA LEU A 143 -28.99 -13.91 -1.77
C LEU A 143 -29.39 -12.83 -0.75
N GLY A 144 -28.57 -12.61 0.28
CA GLY A 144 -28.82 -11.54 1.24
C GLY A 144 -28.73 -10.15 0.61
N GLY A 145 -27.82 -9.95 -0.36
CA GLY A 145 -27.63 -8.68 -1.08
C GLY A 145 -28.81 -8.28 -1.95
N ILE A 146 -29.54 -9.24 -2.50
CA ILE A 146 -30.79 -8.99 -3.24
C ILE A 146 -32.05 -9.02 -2.36
N GLY A 147 -31.89 -9.08 -1.02
CA GLY A 147 -33.00 -9.05 -0.06
C GLY A 147 -33.65 -10.40 0.22
N ARG A 148 -33.20 -11.51 -0.40
CA ARG A 148 -33.67 -12.89 -0.13
C ARG A 148 -33.06 -13.46 1.15
N LYS A 149 -33.21 -12.74 2.27
CA LYS A 149 -32.54 -13.05 3.56
C LYS A 149 -32.95 -14.42 4.14
N ALA A 150 -34.22 -14.79 4.00
CA ALA A 150 -34.70 -16.10 4.46
C ALA A 150 -34.05 -17.26 3.68
N ASP A 151 -33.92 -17.12 2.35
CA ASP A 151 -33.26 -18.11 1.50
C ASP A 151 -31.76 -18.18 1.80
N ALA A 152 -31.12 -17.01 2.00
CA ALA A 152 -29.71 -16.93 2.39
C ALA A 152 -29.45 -17.66 3.72
N ALA A 153 -30.30 -17.44 4.73
CA ALA A 153 -30.20 -18.12 6.02
C ALA A 153 -30.39 -19.64 5.90
N LYS A 154 -31.40 -20.07 5.11
CA LYS A 154 -31.64 -21.49 4.84
C LYS A 154 -30.45 -22.15 4.15
N ALA A 155 -29.89 -21.51 3.12
CA ALA A 155 -28.71 -22.00 2.42
C ALA A 155 -27.50 -22.10 3.35
N ALA A 156 -27.25 -21.08 4.17
CA ALA A 156 -26.15 -21.07 5.14
C ALA A 156 -26.29 -22.22 6.16
N ALA A 157 -27.50 -22.44 6.69
CA ALA A 157 -27.79 -23.54 7.61
C ALA A 157 -27.55 -24.91 6.98
N GLU A 158 -27.96 -25.08 5.72
CA GLU A 158 -27.79 -26.34 4.98
C GLU A 158 -26.32 -26.62 4.70
N TYR A 159 -25.58 -25.63 4.18
CA TYR A 159 -24.15 -25.79 3.89
C TYR A 159 -23.31 -26.05 5.15
N ALA A 160 -23.70 -25.49 6.30
CA ALA A 160 -23.03 -25.76 7.57
C ALA A 160 -23.13 -27.24 8.04
N LYS A 161 -24.03 -28.04 7.47
CA LYS A 161 -24.13 -29.49 7.75
C LYS A 161 -23.05 -30.32 7.06
N ASN A 162 -22.31 -29.74 6.10
CA ASN A 162 -21.26 -30.45 5.39
C ASN A 162 -20.11 -30.83 6.34
N GLU A 163 -19.93 -32.12 6.57
CA GLU A 163 -18.92 -32.69 7.48
C GLU A 163 -17.48 -32.41 7.06
N LYS A 164 -17.25 -32.03 5.79
CA LYS A 164 -15.92 -31.70 5.27
C LYS A 164 -15.46 -30.28 5.63
N LEU A 165 -16.34 -29.43 6.14
CA LEU A 165 -15.99 -28.06 6.53
C LEU A 165 -15.18 -28.06 7.82
N ASN A 166 -14.12 -27.26 7.85
CA ASN A 166 -13.39 -27.03 9.09
C ASN A 166 -14.23 -26.21 10.09
N PRO A 167 -13.85 -26.19 11.38
CA PRO A 167 -14.63 -25.50 12.42
C PRO A 167 -14.88 -24.01 12.12
N VAL A 168 -13.92 -23.31 11.52
CA VAL A 168 -14.04 -21.88 11.17
C VAL A 168 -15.07 -21.68 10.07
N GLN A 169 -15.01 -22.48 9.01
CA GLN A 169 -15.94 -22.43 7.88
C GLN A 169 -17.38 -22.69 8.31
N LYS A 170 -17.58 -23.73 9.13
CA LYS A 170 -18.89 -24.10 9.69
C LYS A 170 -19.44 -22.98 10.58
N THR A 171 -18.62 -22.45 11.49
CA THR A 171 -19.01 -21.35 12.38
C THR A 171 -19.37 -20.09 11.60
N ARG A 172 -18.65 -19.77 10.51
CA ARG A 172 -18.95 -18.62 9.65
C ARG A 172 -20.33 -18.73 8.99
N LEU A 173 -20.68 -19.89 8.45
CA LEU A 173 -22.00 -20.10 7.84
C LEU A 173 -23.12 -20.05 8.88
N LEU A 174 -22.93 -20.64 10.06
CA LEU A 174 -23.90 -20.54 11.15
C LEU A 174 -24.04 -19.10 11.68
N ALA A 175 -22.95 -18.33 11.71
CA ALA A 175 -23.01 -16.91 12.06
C ALA A 175 -23.79 -16.09 11.02
N TYR A 176 -23.68 -16.43 9.73
CA TYR A 176 -24.52 -15.83 8.68
C TYR A 176 -25.99 -16.19 8.85
N GLU A 177 -26.33 -17.46 9.12
CA GLU A 177 -27.72 -17.88 9.42
C GLU A 177 -28.29 -17.10 10.60
N ALA A 178 -27.56 -17.03 11.71
CA ALA A 178 -28.00 -16.32 12.90
C ALA A 178 -28.27 -14.84 12.59
N LEU A 179 -27.33 -14.17 11.91
CA LEU A 179 -27.46 -12.78 11.55
C LEU A 179 -28.68 -12.52 10.64
N LEU A 180 -28.84 -13.33 9.58
CA LEU A 180 -29.88 -13.15 8.58
C LEU A 180 -31.28 -13.50 9.11
N THR A 181 -31.37 -14.30 10.17
CA THR A 181 -32.61 -14.61 10.90
C THR A 181 -32.89 -13.68 12.08
N GLY A 182 -32.00 -12.71 12.35
CA GLY A 182 -32.13 -11.77 13.47
C GLY A 182 -31.75 -12.36 14.83
N LYS A 183 -31.13 -13.54 14.87
CA LYS A 183 -30.50 -14.11 16.07
C LYS A 183 -29.11 -13.51 16.29
N ASP A 184 -28.53 -13.75 17.46
CA ASP A 184 -27.19 -13.27 17.81
C ASP A 184 -26.08 -14.20 17.28
N PRO A 185 -25.23 -13.75 16.34
CA PRO A 185 -24.09 -14.52 15.85
C PRO A 185 -23.00 -14.72 16.90
N GLU A 186 -22.90 -13.86 17.92
CA GLU A 186 -21.85 -13.98 18.95
C GLU A 186 -21.99 -15.23 19.80
N ALA A 187 -23.23 -15.67 20.05
CA ALA A 187 -23.52 -16.92 20.73
C ALA A 187 -22.95 -18.12 19.95
N VAL A 188 -23.09 -18.11 18.62
CA VAL A 188 -22.55 -19.15 17.73
C VAL A 188 -21.03 -19.15 17.74
N ILE A 189 -20.42 -17.98 17.62
CA ILE A 189 -18.96 -17.82 17.58
C ILE A 189 -18.34 -18.28 18.91
N SER A 190 -18.90 -17.83 20.04
CA SER A 190 -18.40 -18.16 21.38
C SER A 190 -18.53 -19.66 21.70
N ALA A 191 -19.62 -20.29 21.25
CA ALA A 191 -19.83 -21.73 21.46
C ALA A 191 -18.82 -22.60 20.69
N ALA A 192 -18.27 -22.09 19.58
CA ALA A 192 -17.31 -22.82 18.75
C ALA A 192 -15.91 -22.93 19.39
N LYS A 193 -15.58 -22.09 20.38
CA LYS A 193 -14.28 -22.08 21.10
C LYS A 193 -13.08 -22.08 20.13
N LEU A 194 -13.15 -21.25 19.09
CA LEU A 194 -12.11 -21.17 18.08
C LEU A 194 -10.86 -20.45 18.62
N PRO A 195 -9.67 -20.68 18.03
CA PRO A 195 -8.52 -19.83 18.29
C PRO A 195 -8.86 -18.35 18.05
N ARG A 196 -8.26 -17.46 18.86
CA ARG A 196 -8.50 -16.00 18.79
C ARG A 196 -8.37 -15.43 17.38
N LYS A 197 -7.36 -15.88 16.61
CA LYS A 197 -7.16 -15.46 15.21
C LYS A 197 -8.34 -15.83 14.32
N ASP A 198 -8.88 -17.04 14.49
CA ASP A 198 -9.96 -17.56 13.65
C ASP A 198 -11.29 -16.86 13.95
N GLU A 199 -11.60 -16.60 15.22
CA GLU A 199 -12.76 -15.79 15.62
C GLU A 199 -12.71 -14.39 14.98
N ALA A 200 -11.54 -13.75 14.99
CA ALA A 200 -11.34 -12.44 14.38
C ALA A 200 -11.71 -12.46 12.88
N THR A 201 -11.35 -13.52 12.15
CA THR A 201 -11.71 -13.64 10.72
C THR A 201 -13.21 -13.73 10.49
N ILE A 202 -13.96 -14.30 11.43
CA ILE A 202 -15.42 -14.41 11.34
C ILE A 202 -16.05 -13.04 11.59
N TYR A 203 -15.60 -12.31 12.62
CA TYR A 203 -16.06 -10.94 12.88
C TYR A 203 -15.74 -9.98 11.75
N LEU A 204 -14.54 -10.06 11.15
CA LEU A 204 -14.20 -9.29 9.96
C LEU A 204 -15.15 -9.60 8.80
N SER A 205 -15.47 -10.89 8.60
CA SER A 205 -16.39 -11.30 7.55
C SER A 205 -17.80 -10.75 7.79
N LEU A 206 -18.32 -10.85 9.03
CA LEU A 206 -19.60 -10.28 9.40
C LEU A 206 -19.63 -8.77 9.15
N ALA A 207 -18.65 -8.03 9.67
CA ALA A 207 -18.52 -6.59 9.47
C ALA A 207 -18.56 -6.21 7.99
N ARG A 208 -17.76 -6.90 7.17
CA ARG A 208 -17.72 -6.71 5.71
C ARG A 208 -19.10 -6.92 5.08
N GLN A 209 -19.74 -8.07 5.31
CA GLN A 209 -21.01 -8.37 4.63
C GLN A 209 -22.15 -7.45 5.10
N THR A 210 -22.20 -7.11 6.38
CA THR A 210 -23.18 -6.13 6.91
C THR A 210 -23.00 -4.75 6.30
N LEU A 211 -21.76 -4.33 6.03
CA LEU A 211 -21.47 -3.03 5.44
C LEU A 211 -21.72 -3.02 3.93
N SER A 212 -21.11 -3.94 3.19
CA SER A 212 -20.98 -3.83 1.74
C SER A 212 -22.08 -4.54 0.94
N VAL A 213 -22.83 -5.45 1.56
CA VAL A 213 -23.81 -6.30 0.83
C VAL A 213 -25.19 -6.24 1.43
N TRP A 214 -25.32 -6.46 2.73
CA TRP A 214 -26.63 -6.62 3.39
C TRP A 214 -27.24 -5.30 3.89
N ASN A 215 -26.49 -4.20 3.78
CA ASN A 215 -26.90 -2.85 4.15
C ASN A 215 -27.43 -2.76 5.60
N MET A 216 -26.67 -3.33 6.53
CA MET A 216 -26.96 -3.41 7.96
C MET A 216 -25.94 -2.57 8.76
N THR A 217 -25.86 -1.27 8.47
CA THR A 217 -24.82 -0.36 9.00
C THR A 217 -24.60 -0.44 10.52
N PRO A 218 -25.65 -0.44 11.38
CA PRO A 218 -25.43 -0.53 12.84
C PRO A 218 -24.73 -1.83 13.27
N LEU A 219 -24.97 -2.94 12.55
CA LEU A 219 -24.30 -4.20 12.82
C LEU A 219 -22.87 -4.22 12.28
N ALA A 220 -22.61 -3.50 11.17
CA ALA A 220 -21.25 -3.33 10.67
C ALA A 220 -20.35 -2.62 11.68
N GLU A 221 -20.84 -1.54 12.30
CA GLU A 221 -20.11 -0.82 13.36
C GLU A 221 -19.86 -1.73 14.56
N LYS A 222 -20.89 -2.46 15.02
CA LYS A 222 -20.78 -3.42 16.12
C LYS A 222 -19.68 -4.46 15.86
N TYR A 223 -19.70 -5.12 14.71
CA TYR A 223 -18.74 -6.19 14.41
C TYR A 223 -17.34 -5.67 14.06
N THR A 224 -17.23 -4.46 13.52
CA THR A 224 -15.94 -3.77 13.36
C THR A 224 -15.32 -3.50 14.72
N ALA A 225 -16.07 -2.91 15.66
CA ALA A 225 -15.59 -2.67 17.02
C ALA A 225 -15.19 -3.97 17.72
N LYS A 226 -15.92 -5.07 17.49
CA LYS A 226 -15.56 -6.39 18.04
C LYS A 226 -14.27 -6.93 17.40
N TYR A 227 -14.13 -6.86 16.07
CA TYR A 227 -12.91 -7.22 15.36
C TYR A 227 -11.71 -6.42 15.86
N ASP A 228 -11.89 -5.12 16.14
CA ASP A 228 -10.81 -4.25 16.63
C ASP A 228 -10.26 -4.70 17.99
N THR A 229 -11.06 -5.36 18.83
CA THR A 229 -10.59 -5.91 20.12
C THR A 229 -9.57 -7.03 19.97
N TYR A 230 -9.44 -7.62 18.78
CA TYR A 230 -8.47 -8.67 18.50
C TYR A 230 -7.07 -8.13 18.26
N PHE A 231 -6.92 -6.85 17.93
CA PHE A 231 -5.61 -6.20 17.83
C PHE A 231 -5.10 -5.78 19.20
N ALA A 232 -3.79 -5.90 19.41
CA ALA A 232 -3.18 -5.32 20.59
C ALA A 232 -3.34 -3.80 20.56
N LYS A 233 -3.68 -3.21 21.71
CA LYS A 233 -3.67 -1.77 21.84
C LYS A 233 -2.22 -1.29 21.66
N PRO A 234 -1.98 -0.24 20.85
CA PRO A 234 -0.65 0.35 20.73
C PRO A 234 -0.14 0.75 22.11
N VAL A 235 1.13 0.49 22.39
CA VAL A 235 1.76 1.08 23.57
C VAL A 235 2.00 2.54 23.22
N GLU A 236 1.19 3.45 23.77
CA GLU A 236 1.35 4.88 23.51
C GLU A 236 2.64 5.42 24.16
N ARG A 237 3.77 5.22 23.48
CA ARG A 237 5.08 5.77 23.84
C ARG A 237 5.27 7.15 23.24
N ARG A 238 5.85 8.05 24.02
CA ARG A 238 6.21 9.40 23.59
C ARG A 238 7.52 9.85 24.24
N ILE A 239 8.46 10.38 23.46
CA ILE A 239 9.62 11.14 23.97
C ILE A 239 9.42 12.61 23.60
N ASN A 240 9.71 13.53 24.52
CA ASN A 240 9.75 14.96 24.19
C ASN A 240 11.10 15.32 23.56
N VAL A 241 11.07 15.84 22.34
CA VAL A 241 12.28 16.29 21.64
C VAL A 241 12.58 17.72 22.09
N VAL A 242 13.58 17.86 22.96
CA VAL A 242 14.04 19.15 23.45
C VAL A 242 14.84 19.90 22.39
N TYR A 243 14.74 21.23 22.38
CA TYR A 243 15.54 22.08 21.51
C TYR A 243 16.83 22.52 22.21
N SER A 244 17.97 22.34 21.54
CA SER A 244 19.28 22.82 21.99
C SER A 244 19.62 24.13 21.29
N GLU A 245 19.87 25.18 22.07
CA GLU A 245 20.37 26.46 21.56
C GLU A 245 21.79 26.35 20.98
N THR A 246 22.54 25.33 21.41
CA THR A 246 23.86 25.01 20.85
C THR A 246 23.76 23.82 19.89
N PRO A 247 24.16 23.95 18.62
CA PRO A 247 24.07 22.85 17.67
C PRO A 247 24.84 21.60 18.08
N ILE A 248 24.21 20.44 17.95
CA ILE A 248 24.73 19.12 18.35
C ILE A 248 25.51 18.52 17.18
N ARG A 249 26.77 18.92 17.08
CA ARG A 249 27.59 18.56 15.92
C ARG A 249 28.06 17.12 15.88
N ASN A 250 28.12 16.38 16.98
CA ASN A 250 28.62 15.01 17.06
C ASN A 250 28.28 14.38 18.41
N ILE A 251 28.67 13.11 18.60
CA ILE A 251 28.48 12.38 19.87
C ILE A 251 29.16 13.08 21.05
N ALA A 252 30.36 13.63 20.89
CA ALA A 252 31.04 14.37 21.96
C ALA A 252 30.26 15.62 22.42
N ALA A 253 29.60 16.35 21.51
CA ALA A 253 28.72 17.46 21.86
C ALA A 253 27.46 16.97 22.59
N TRP A 254 26.88 15.86 22.14
CA TRP A 254 25.74 15.23 22.80
C TRP A 254 26.06 14.77 24.22
N ARG A 255 27.22 14.13 24.46
CA ARG A 255 27.63 13.66 25.81
C ARG A 255 27.60 14.77 26.87
N LYS A 256 27.81 16.04 26.47
CA LYS A 256 27.74 17.20 27.38
C LYS A 256 26.32 17.51 27.85
N ILE A 257 25.32 17.28 27.00
CA ILE A 257 23.90 17.54 27.30
C ILE A 257 23.14 16.28 27.70
N TYR A 258 23.71 15.10 27.43
CA TYR A 258 23.12 13.79 27.71
C TYR A 258 22.49 13.63 29.11
N PRO A 259 23.10 14.13 30.21
CA PRO A 259 22.48 14.04 31.53
C PRO A 259 21.12 14.75 31.66
N GLN A 260 20.82 15.68 30.77
CA GLN A 260 19.60 16.49 30.77
C GLN A 260 18.50 15.93 29.86
N LEU A 261 18.81 14.91 29.05
CA LEU A 261 17.88 14.33 28.09
C LEU A 261 17.01 13.25 28.74
N GLU A 262 15.77 13.16 28.27
CA GLU A 262 14.89 12.04 28.56
C GLU A 262 15.48 10.75 27.95
N LYS A 263 15.50 9.68 28.75
CA LYS A 263 16.04 8.37 28.38
C LYS A 263 14.90 7.36 28.45
N GLN A 264 14.61 6.73 27.33
CA GLN A 264 13.69 5.61 27.27
C GLN A 264 14.41 4.39 26.69
N TYR A 265 13.83 3.21 26.79
CA TYR A 265 14.52 1.97 26.45
C TYR A 265 13.71 1.14 25.46
N CYS A 266 14.38 0.33 24.65
CA CYS A 266 13.73 -0.73 23.89
C CYS A 266 13.51 -1.92 24.83
N ASP A 267 12.37 -1.93 25.50
CA ASP A 267 12.04 -2.83 26.62
C ASP A 267 10.68 -3.51 26.44
N ILE A 268 9.95 -3.24 25.34
CA ILE A 268 8.70 -3.91 25.02
C ILE A 268 9.01 -5.14 24.15
N PRO A 269 8.73 -6.37 24.59
CA PRO A 269 9.01 -7.56 23.78
C PRO A 269 8.39 -7.46 22.39
N TYR A 270 9.21 -7.65 21.35
CA TYR A 270 8.71 -7.73 19.99
C TYR A 270 8.03 -9.09 19.79
N LYS A 271 6.69 -9.06 19.64
CA LYS A 271 5.86 -10.27 19.48
C LYS A 271 5.52 -10.57 18.02
N GLY A 272 6.07 -9.80 17.09
CA GLY A 272 5.60 -9.77 15.72
C GLY A 272 5.84 -11.04 14.91
N SER A 273 4.98 -11.21 13.90
CA SER A 273 5.08 -12.27 12.91
C SER A 273 5.48 -11.68 11.56
N MET A 274 6.17 -12.45 10.72
CA MET A 274 6.48 -12.08 9.33
C MET A 274 5.36 -12.49 8.36
N ASP A 275 4.28 -13.11 8.83
CA ASP A 275 3.24 -13.72 7.98
C ASP A 275 2.56 -12.73 7.02
N PHE A 276 2.59 -11.42 7.29
CA PHE A 276 2.02 -10.39 6.40
C PHE A 276 2.98 -9.96 5.29
N LEU A 277 4.25 -10.39 5.32
CA LEU A 277 5.29 -10.12 4.33
C LEU A 277 5.45 -11.25 3.31
N GLU A 278 4.46 -12.14 3.17
CA GLU A 278 4.47 -13.25 2.22
C GLU A 278 4.68 -12.79 0.75
N THR A 279 4.39 -11.51 0.45
CA THR A 279 4.60 -10.89 -0.86
C THR A 279 5.83 -9.97 -0.94
N ASP A 280 6.58 -9.79 0.15
CA ASP A 280 7.79 -8.98 0.18
C ASP A 280 9.01 -9.81 -0.26
N VAL A 281 9.39 -9.64 -1.53
CA VAL A 281 10.56 -10.27 -2.17
C VAL A 281 11.92 -9.87 -1.55
N SER A 282 11.97 -8.94 -0.60
CA SER A 282 13.21 -8.48 0.05
C SER A 282 13.47 -9.10 1.43
N THR A 283 12.50 -9.85 1.97
CA THR A 283 12.57 -10.48 3.29
C THR A 283 12.50 -12.00 3.17
N GLY A 284 13.56 -12.62 2.63
CA GLY A 284 13.80 -14.05 2.90
C GLY A 284 13.89 -14.30 4.42
N ASP A 285 13.80 -15.56 4.86
CA ASP A 285 13.87 -16.01 6.27
C ASP A 285 15.02 -15.36 7.07
N ARG A 286 14.83 -14.12 7.53
CA ARG A 286 15.72 -13.43 8.45
C ARG A 286 15.27 -13.87 9.82
N GLY A 287 15.76 -15.01 10.31
CA GLY A 287 15.36 -15.62 11.58
C GLY A 287 15.11 -14.61 12.70
N VAL A 288 13.85 -14.17 12.82
CA VAL A 288 13.43 -13.14 13.77
C VAL A 288 13.39 -13.80 15.13
N VAL A 289 14.34 -13.47 15.99
CA VAL A 289 14.39 -14.00 17.36
C VAL A 289 13.39 -13.22 18.21
N LYS A 290 12.24 -13.85 18.48
CA LYS A 290 11.26 -13.31 19.45
C LYS A 290 11.90 -13.28 20.84
N ALA A 291 11.62 -12.23 21.60
CA ALA A 291 12.02 -12.21 23.00
C ALA A 291 11.24 -13.28 23.78
N GLU A 292 11.92 -14.01 24.65
CA GLU A 292 11.29 -14.93 25.60
C GLU A 292 10.60 -14.13 26.72
N ASP A 293 9.42 -14.58 27.16
CA ASP A 293 8.71 -13.94 28.27
C ASP A 293 9.56 -14.03 29.56
N GLY A 294 9.91 -12.89 30.16
CA GLY A 294 10.70 -12.81 31.40
C GLY A 294 12.22 -12.67 31.24
N ALA A 295 12.72 -12.42 30.03
CA ALA A 295 14.15 -12.18 29.80
C ALA A 295 14.71 -11.01 30.64
N ILE A 296 15.82 -11.25 31.35
CA ILE A 296 16.56 -10.22 32.08
C ILE A 296 17.44 -9.47 31.07
N LEU A 297 17.14 -8.18 30.88
CA LEU A 297 17.90 -7.29 30.01
C LEU A 297 19.07 -6.69 30.80
N GLU A 298 20.24 -7.33 30.76
CA GLU A 298 21.46 -6.77 31.37
C GLU A 298 21.95 -5.52 30.60
N ASP A 299 21.81 -5.52 29.27
CA ASP A 299 22.21 -4.43 28.38
C ASP A 299 21.01 -3.99 27.52
N MET A 300 20.34 -2.88 27.87
CA MET A 300 19.22 -2.33 27.10
C MET A 300 19.68 -1.29 26.09
N MET A 301 19.01 -1.26 24.94
CA MET A 301 19.13 -0.16 23.99
C MET A 301 18.35 1.05 24.50
N GLU A 302 19.07 2.09 24.92
CA GLU A 302 18.54 3.38 25.29
C GLU A 302 18.31 4.25 24.05
N VAL A 303 17.20 4.98 24.04
CA VAL A 303 16.83 5.98 23.05
C VAL A 303 16.80 7.34 23.74
N SER A 304 17.52 8.31 23.16
CA SER A 304 17.38 9.73 23.50
C SER A 304 17.33 10.58 22.24
N THR A 305 16.67 11.73 22.33
CA THR A 305 16.48 12.64 21.19
C THR A 305 16.68 14.08 21.58
N VAL A 306 17.17 14.88 20.65
CA VAL A 306 17.30 16.34 20.76
C VAL A 306 17.19 16.93 19.35
N CYS A 307 16.74 18.16 19.24
CA CYS A 307 16.80 18.90 17.99
C CYS A 307 17.50 20.25 18.19
N ASP A 308 17.96 20.84 17.11
CA ASP A 308 18.56 22.16 17.09
C ASP A 308 18.14 22.90 15.80
N ARG A 309 18.78 24.03 15.49
CA ARG A 309 18.50 24.78 14.26
C ARG A 309 18.80 24.04 12.95
N ASP A 310 19.61 22.98 13.01
CA ASP A 310 20.10 22.25 11.84
C ASP A 310 19.28 20.98 11.59
N GLY A 311 18.83 20.27 12.63
CA GLY A 311 17.98 19.09 12.46
C GLY A 311 17.53 18.39 13.74
N VAL A 312 17.07 17.16 13.55
CA VAL A 312 16.70 16.21 14.60
C VAL A 312 17.82 15.21 14.79
N HIS A 313 18.18 14.95 16.04
CA HIS A 313 19.22 14.00 16.43
C HIS A 313 18.59 12.90 17.27
N ILE A 314 18.87 11.66 16.87
CA ILE A 314 18.46 10.44 17.57
C ILE A 314 19.73 9.72 17.99
N PHE A 315 19.82 9.38 19.27
CA PHE A 315 20.95 8.66 19.84
C PHE A 315 20.45 7.34 20.41
N LEU A 316 21.13 6.27 19.99
CA LEU A 316 20.92 4.92 20.47
C LEU A 316 22.16 4.53 21.26
N ARG A 317 22.03 4.30 22.57
CA ARG A 317 23.13 4.00 23.48
C ARG A 317 22.93 2.63 24.12
N THR A 318 24.01 1.88 24.28
CA THR A 318 24.03 0.70 25.15
C THR A 318 25.22 0.82 26.09
N ASN A 319 24.94 0.73 27.40
CA ASN A 319 25.97 0.56 28.42
C ASN A 319 26.33 -0.93 28.44
N ASP A 320 27.55 -1.28 28.06
CA ASP A 320 28.02 -2.66 27.96
C ASP A 320 29.49 -2.71 28.35
N SER A 321 29.79 -3.46 29.42
CA SER A 321 31.17 -3.66 29.90
C SER A 321 32.12 -4.29 28.86
N LYS A 322 31.57 -4.85 27.78
CA LYS A 322 32.29 -5.44 26.64
C LYS A 322 32.33 -4.51 25.43
N ALA A 323 32.01 -3.21 25.56
CA ALA A 323 31.99 -2.25 24.45
C ALA A 323 33.25 -2.31 23.56
N ARG A 324 34.45 -2.36 24.14
CA ARG A 324 35.71 -2.50 23.38
C ARG A 324 35.85 -3.85 22.67
N ALA A 325 35.39 -4.93 23.29
CA ALA A 325 35.39 -6.24 22.64
C ALA A 325 34.40 -6.28 21.47
N ILE A 326 33.27 -5.54 21.56
CA ILE A 326 32.31 -5.38 20.46
C ILE A 326 32.93 -4.56 19.33
N GLU A 327 33.55 -3.42 19.65
CA GLU A 327 34.27 -2.57 18.68
C GLU A 327 35.26 -3.38 17.84
N GLN A 328 36.01 -4.28 18.50
CA GLN A 328 37.02 -5.13 17.88
C GLN A 328 36.46 -6.41 17.24
N GLY A 329 35.15 -6.66 17.34
CA GLY A 329 34.49 -7.84 16.76
C GLY A 329 34.66 -9.15 17.56
N PHE A 330 35.21 -9.10 18.76
CA PHE A 330 35.32 -10.26 19.67
C PHE A 330 34.03 -10.55 20.44
N ALA A 331 33.09 -9.60 20.46
CA ALA A 331 31.77 -9.77 21.05
C ALA A 331 30.66 -9.22 20.15
N ARG A 332 29.45 -9.73 20.32
CA ARG A 332 28.24 -9.24 19.63
C ARG A 332 27.53 -8.21 20.50
N GLY A 333 27.34 -7.01 19.95
CA GLY A 333 26.45 -5.97 20.51
C GLY A 333 25.04 -6.02 19.92
N ILE A 334 24.24 -5.00 20.22
CA ILE A 334 22.84 -4.89 19.81
C ILE A 334 22.74 -4.22 18.43
N GLY A 335 22.22 -4.94 17.44
CA GLY A 335 21.81 -4.35 16.17
C GLY A 335 20.44 -3.70 16.29
N THR A 336 20.09 -2.77 15.40
CA THR A 336 18.77 -2.13 15.44
C THR A 336 18.09 -2.08 14.09
N GLU A 337 16.77 -1.99 14.10
CA GLU A 337 15.95 -1.61 12.97
C GLU A 337 15.00 -0.49 13.41
N MET A 338 15.19 0.70 12.83
CA MET A 338 14.55 1.94 13.24
C MET A 338 13.59 2.44 12.18
N TYR A 339 12.45 2.97 12.61
CA TYR A 339 11.43 3.56 11.75
C TYR A 339 11.20 5.02 12.12
N PHE A 340 11.14 5.89 11.12
CA PHE A 340 10.97 7.32 11.35
C PHE A 340 10.12 7.98 10.26
N ALA A 341 9.07 8.70 10.68
CA ALA A 341 8.19 9.45 9.80
C ALA A 341 7.92 10.86 10.34
N PRO A 342 7.94 11.91 9.49
CA PRO A 342 7.70 13.29 9.89
C PRO A 342 6.20 13.61 10.08
N GLY A 343 5.50 12.76 10.84
CA GLY A 343 4.07 12.87 11.15
C GLY A 343 3.27 11.60 10.88
N VAL A 344 1.99 11.63 11.27
CA VAL A 344 1.01 10.56 11.00
C VAL A 344 0.73 10.49 9.50
N ASN A 345 0.61 9.27 8.95
CA ASN A 345 0.35 9.00 7.53
C ASN A 345 1.36 9.64 6.56
N GLN A 346 2.58 9.90 7.02
CA GLN A 346 3.67 10.36 6.17
C GLN A 346 4.52 9.18 5.68
N PRO A 347 5.14 9.28 4.48
CA PRO A 347 6.20 8.35 4.09
C PRO A 347 7.28 8.30 5.16
N TYR A 348 7.85 7.13 5.37
CA TYR A 348 8.80 6.87 6.43
C TYR A 348 10.06 6.21 5.87
N VAL A 349 11.10 6.23 6.68
CA VAL A 349 12.36 5.53 6.42
C VAL A 349 12.53 4.40 7.44
N CYS A 350 12.94 3.23 6.97
CA CYS A 350 13.43 2.13 7.79
C CYS A 350 14.96 2.09 7.68
N MET A 351 15.65 2.01 8.81
CA MET A 351 17.11 1.93 8.87
C MET A 351 17.53 0.74 9.72
N GLY A 352 18.30 -0.17 9.13
CA GLY A 352 19.03 -1.16 9.91
C GLY A 352 20.39 -0.64 10.32
N SER A 353 20.81 -0.96 11.52
CA SER A 353 22.12 -0.61 12.03
C SER A 353 22.80 -1.75 12.78
N SER A 354 24.12 -1.68 12.86
CA SER A 354 24.94 -2.52 13.72
C SER A 354 25.87 -1.64 14.56
N PRO A 355 26.30 -2.11 15.75
CA PRO A 355 27.09 -1.30 16.66
C PRO A 355 28.47 -0.94 16.08
N THR A 356 29.03 -1.71 15.13
CA THR A 356 30.36 -1.43 14.56
C THR A 356 30.32 -0.72 13.21
N ALA A 357 29.29 -0.96 12.39
CA ALA A 357 29.19 -0.37 11.05
C ALA A 357 28.25 0.86 10.99
N GLY A 358 27.57 1.20 12.09
CA GLY A 358 26.52 2.22 12.07
C GLY A 358 25.33 1.79 11.24
N VAL A 359 24.72 2.70 10.49
CA VAL A 359 23.58 2.39 9.61
C VAL A 359 24.05 1.56 8.41
N THR A 360 23.60 0.30 8.36
CA THR A 360 24.00 -0.70 7.36
C THR A 360 23.08 -0.73 6.14
N PHE A 361 21.82 -0.34 6.30
CA PHE A 361 20.89 -0.18 5.19
C PHE A 361 19.84 0.89 5.48
N MET A 362 19.23 1.39 4.42
CA MET A 362 18.12 2.34 4.49
C MET A 362 17.08 2.00 3.43
N PHE A 363 15.88 1.63 3.87
CA PHE A 363 14.70 1.43 3.03
C PHE A 363 13.77 2.63 3.14
N GLN A 364 13.17 3.05 2.02
CA GLN A 364 12.37 4.26 1.95
C GLN A 364 11.06 3.98 1.23
N THR A 365 9.92 4.30 1.85
CA THR A 365 8.60 3.92 1.30
C THR A 365 8.13 4.76 0.12
N THR A 366 8.87 5.80 -0.27
CA THR A 366 8.51 6.66 -1.40
C THR A 366 9.73 7.08 -2.20
N TYR A 367 9.52 7.43 -3.47
CA TYR A 367 10.53 8.06 -4.33
C TYR A 367 10.62 9.56 -4.06
N ASN A 368 11.76 10.16 -4.43
CA ASN A 368 11.90 11.61 -4.46
C ASN A 368 10.76 12.23 -5.29
N ASN A 369 10.09 13.23 -4.72
CA ASN A 369 9.05 13.98 -5.41
C ASN A 369 9.06 15.44 -4.91
N LYS A 370 8.08 16.24 -5.35
CA LYS A 370 7.95 17.67 -4.97
C LYS A 370 7.77 17.86 -3.45
N ASN A 371 7.27 16.86 -2.74
CA ASN A 371 6.86 16.95 -1.33
C ASN A 371 7.63 16.00 -0.39
N ALA A 372 8.55 15.18 -0.90
CA ALA A 372 9.36 14.25 -0.11
C ALA A 372 10.73 14.08 -0.75
N LYS A 373 11.78 14.20 0.08
CA LYS A 373 13.16 13.90 -0.29
C LYS A 373 13.67 12.73 0.53
N ARG A 374 14.40 11.86 -0.15
CA ARG A 374 15.06 10.70 0.42
C ARG A 374 16.26 11.13 1.26
N PRO A 375 16.41 10.69 2.52
CA PRO A 375 17.67 10.83 3.23
C PRO A 375 18.76 10.11 2.44
N ASP A 376 19.93 10.74 2.31
CA ASP A 376 21.10 10.18 1.64
C ASP A 376 22.36 10.51 2.45
N MET A 377 23.17 9.49 2.73
CA MET A 377 24.45 9.63 3.43
C MET A 377 25.55 10.21 2.55
N ARG A 378 25.45 10.10 1.23
CA ARG A 378 26.58 10.36 0.31
C ARG A 378 26.63 11.81 -0.19
N SER A 379 25.48 12.41 -0.47
CA SER A 379 25.45 13.70 -1.18
C SER A 379 25.51 14.93 -0.26
N ASN A 380 24.98 14.87 0.98
CA ASN A 380 24.89 16.06 1.82
C ASN A 380 24.73 15.77 3.33
N PRO A 381 25.75 15.22 4.00
CA PRO A 381 25.62 14.75 5.39
C PRO A 381 25.35 15.86 6.42
N THR A 382 25.64 17.11 6.09
CA THR A 382 25.44 18.27 7.00
C THR A 382 24.02 18.82 6.97
N THR A 383 23.22 18.49 5.95
CA THR A 383 21.87 19.05 5.76
C THR A 383 20.81 18.01 5.40
N GLY A 384 21.24 16.83 4.95
CA GLY A 384 20.40 15.66 4.67
C GLY A 384 20.43 14.71 5.85
N PHE A 385 21.27 13.69 5.77
CA PHE A 385 21.35 12.65 6.79
C PHE A 385 22.79 12.27 7.10
N ARG A 386 23.08 12.03 8.38
CA ARG A 386 24.38 11.57 8.86
C ARG A 386 24.20 10.53 9.94
N SER A 387 25.13 9.57 9.96
CA SER A 387 25.24 8.59 11.04
C SER A 387 26.69 8.52 11.53
N GLU A 388 26.86 8.43 12.84
CA GLU A 388 28.16 8.30 13.50
C GLU A 388 28.05 7.22 14.58
N VAL A 389 29.15 6.50 14.82
CA VAL A 389 29.28 5.53 15.92
C VAL A 389 30.50 5.90 16.74
N GLU A 390 30.37 5.86 18.06
CA GLU A 390 31.47 6.07 19.00
C GLU A 390 31.44 5.01 20.10
N PHE A 391 32.60 4.41 20.39
CA PHE A 391 32.81 3.48 21.50
C PHE A 391 33.61 4.16 22.61
N SER A 392 33.20 3.89 23.86
CA SER A 392 33.99 4.13 25.05
C SER A 392 34.36 2.80 25.71
N ASP A 393 34.95 2.85 26.90
CA ASP A 393 35.29 1.65 27.66
C ASP A 393 34.04 0.99 28.29
N THR A 394 32.94 1.73 28.41
CA THR A 394 31.72 1.27 29.10
C THR A 394 30.45 1.36 28.25
N ASP A 395 30.49 2.04 27.11
CA ASP A 395 29.31 2.15 26.24
C ASP A 395 29.68 2.25 24.76
N TYR A 396 28.67 2.08 23.92
CA TYR A 396 28.71 2.50 22.53
C TYR A 396 27.45 3.27 22.17
N VAL A 397 27.60 4.21 21.25
CA VAL A 397 26.56 5.14 20.84
C VAL A 397 26.48 5.20 19.34
N LEU A 398 25.28 5.01 18.80
CA LEU A 398 24.93 5.32 17.42
C LEU A 398 24.17 6.65 17.40
N HIS A 399 24.71 7.63 16.69
CA HIS A 399 24.06 8.89 16.37
C HIS A 399 23.48 8.84 14.97
N MET A 400 22.24 9.29 14.83
CA MET A 400 21.58 9.55 13.55
C MET A 400 21.06 10.99 13.54
N PHE A 401 21.42 11.73 12.51
CA PHE A 401 21.02 13.11 12.29
C PHE A 401 20.15 13.19 11.04
N PHE A 402 19.02 13.89 11.16
CA PHE A 402 18.15 14.23 10.04
C PHE A 402 18.00 15.75 9.96
N GLY A 403 18.56 16.34 8.92
CA GLY A 403 18.49 17.78 8.69
C GLY A 403 17.09 18.24 8.31
N TRP A 404 16.73 19.44 8.75
CA TRP A 404 15.41 20.02 8.48
C TRP A 404 15.10 20.22 6.99
N ASP A 405 16.13 20.27 6.15
CA ASP A 405 15.99 20.38 4.70
C ASP A 405 15.22 19.21 4.07
N LEU A 406 15.29 18.02 4.68
CA LEU A 406 14.51 16.84 4.25
C LEU A 406 13.01 17.01 4.49
N TYR A 407 12.65 17.84 5.48
CA TYR A 407 11.29 17.98 6.01
C TYR A 407 10.81 19.43 5.97
N TYR A 408 11.32 20.24 5.05
CA TYR A 408 11.00 21.68 5.00
C TYR A 408 9.49 21.95 4.91
N ASN A 409 8.73 21.12 4.21
CA ASN A 409 7.27 21.26 4.11
C ASN A 409 6.50 20.57 5.26
N LYS A 410 7.21 20.02 6.25
CA LYS A 410 6.67 19.20 7.34
C LYS A 410 7.31 19.54 8.69
N LEU A 411 7.87 20.75 8.84
CA LEU A 411 8.42 21.18 10.12
C LEU A 411 7.37 21.02 11.22
N PRO A 412 7.74 20.50 12.39
CA PRO A 412 6.78 20.24 13.45
C PRO A 412 6.24 21.57 14.00
N ALA A 413 4.93 21.67 14.15
CA ALA A 413 4.32 22.77 14.91
C ALA A 413 4.39 22.47 16.43
N PRO A 414 4.21 23.48 17.31
CA PRO A 414 4.18 23.26 18.75
C PRO A 414 3.14 22.19 19.11
N GLY A 415 3.54 21.18 19.87
CA GLY A 415 2.66 20.10 20.26
C GLY A 415 2.42 19.05 19.16
N THR A 416 3.18 19.02 18.06
CA THR A 416 3.02 17.98 17.02
C THR A 416 3.86 16.73 17.31
N ASP A 417 3.34 15.58 16.88
CA ASP A 417 4.02 14.28 17.01
C ASP A 417 4.57 13.84 15.64
N TRP A 418 5.85 13.48 15.61
CA TRP A 418 6.42 12.65 14.55
C TRP A 418 6.42 11.18 14.99
N ARG A 419 6.41 10.25 14.04
CA ARG A 419 6.27 8.82 14.34
C ARG A 419 7.64 8.16 14.37
N PHE A 420 7.88 7.36 15.40
CA PHE A 420 9.17 6.73 15.61
C PHE A 420 9.03 5.34 16.24
N ASP A 421 9.89 4.43 15.85
CA ASP A 421 10.15 3.22 16.62
C ASP A 421 11.59 2.74 16.42
N CYS A 422 12.10 2.01 17.40
CA CYS A 422 13.38 1.32 17.34
C CYS A 422 13.17 -0.12 17.81
N LEU A 423 13.51 -1.08 16.96
CA LEU A 423 13.65 -2.48 17.31
C LEU A 423 15.12 -2.74 17.64
N ALA A 424 15.38 -3.22 18.85
CA ALA A 424 16.68 -3.67 19.32
C ALA A 424 16.77 -5.19 19.19
N TRP A 425 17.70 -5.67 18.38
CA TRP A 425 17.99 -7.08 18.16
C TRP A 425 19.13 -7.50 19.08
N SER A 426 18.77 -7.89 20.31
CA SER A 426 19.70 -8.31 21.35
C SER A 426 19.92 -9.83 21.35
N LYS A 427 20.82 -10.32 22.23
CA LYS A 427 20.99 -11.77 22.47
C LYS A 427 19.75 -12.39 23.13
N ALA A 428 18.97 -11.60 23.86
CA ALA A 428 17.73 -12.02 24.52
C ALA A 428 16.50 -11.96 23.60
N GLY A 429 16.69 -11.64 22.31
CA GLY A 429 15.64 -11.46 21.32
C GLY A 429 15.37 -10.00 20.97
N GLY A 430 14.28 -9.80 20.22
CA GLY A 430 13.83 -8.50 19.75
C GLY A 430 13.01 -7.73 20.78
N PHE A 431 13.35 -6.45 20.98
CA PHE A 431 12.61 -5.53 21.83
C PHE A 431 12.32 -4.23 21.07
N SER A 432 11.11 -3.72 21.19
CA SER A 432 10.66 -2.47 20.58
C SER A 432 10.64 -1.35 21.62
N TRP A 433 10.92 -0.13 21.18
CA TRP A 433 10.63 1.07 21.97
C TRP A 433 9.15 1.45 21.94
N GLY A 434 8.53 1.46 20.76
CA GLY A 434 7.14 1.89 20.53
C GLY A 434 6.09 0.80 20.75
N GLY A 435 6.52 -0.46 20.84
CA GLY A 435 5.64 -1.62 20.99
C GLY A 435 5.21 -2.25 19.66
N SER A 436 5.99 -2.08 18.59
CA SER A 436 5.75 -2.73 17.31
C SER A 436 5.55 -4.24 17.47
N GLN A 437 4.48 -4.73 16.83
CA GLN A 437 4.15 -6.16 16.72
C GLN A 437 4.32 -6.66 15.28
N GLY A 438 5.10 -5.96 14.48
CA GLY A 438 5.45 -6.31 13.12
C GLY A 438 6.48 -5.33 12.58
N ILE A 439 7.31 -5.78 11.64
CA ILE A 439 8.14 -4.89 10.82
C ILE A 439 7.18 -4.00 10.00
N HIS A 440 7.54 -2.76 9.69
CA HIS A 440 6.68 -1.84 8.92
C HIS A 440 5.28 -1.54 9.52
N SER A 441 5.05 -1.81 10.81
CA SER A 441 3.76 -1.62 11.49
C SER A 441 3.56 -0.21 12.06
N ALA A 442 3.44 0.79 11.17
CA ALA A 442 3.37 2.21 11.54
C ALA A 442 2.26 2.59 12.53
N SER A 443 1.18 1.80 12.59
CA SER A 443 0.09 1.96 13.56
C SER A 443 0.50 1.70 15.00
N ALA A 444 1.56 0.92 15.23
CA ALA A 444 2.05 0.54 16.56
C ALA A 444 3.23 1.40 17.05
N TRP A 445 3.74 2.33 16.24
CA TRP A 445 4.89 3.16 16.62
C TRP A 445 4.56 4.14 17.74
N GLY A 446 5.59 4.58 18.45
CA GLY A 446 5.49 5.70 19.39
C GLY A 446 5.62 7.05 18.68
N ASN A 447 5.78 8.09 19.49
CA ASN A 447 5.79 9.48 19.05
C ASN A 447 7.00 10.27 19.56
N LEU A 448 7.54 11.12 18.70
CA LEU A 448 8.49 12.17 19.06
C LEU A 448 7.71 13.49 19.09
N ARG A 449 7.51 14.05 20.28
CA ARG A 449 6.74 15.28 20.48
C ARG A 449 7.66 16.49 20.43
N PHE A 450 7.34 17.44 19.57
CA PHE A 450 8.07 18.69 19.43
C PHE A 450 7.31 19.84 20.08
N ASN A 451 8.02 20.64 20.89
CA ASN A 451 7.48 21.84 21.54
C ASN A 451 8.35 23.06 21.19
N LEU A 452 8.58 23.28 19.88
CA LEU A 452 9.37 24.40 19.39
C LEU A 452 8.61 25.71 19.53
N THR A 453 9.31 26.77 19.94
CA THR A 453 8.76 28.13 19.91
C THR A 453 8.75 28.69 18.49
N ASP A 454 7.94 29.72 18.23
CA ASP A 454 7.92 30.41 16.93
C ASP A 454 9.30 30.98 16.56
N LYS A 455 10.05 31.47 17.56
CA LYS A 455 11.43 31.94 17.37
C LYS A 455 12.34 30.82 16.86
N GLN A 456 12.30 29.66 17.50
CA GLN A 456 13.12 28.49 17.09
C GLN A 456 12.71 27.99 15.70
N LEU A 457 11.42 27.95 15.40
CA LEU A 457 10.92 27.61 14.07
C LEU A 457 11.38 28.60 13.00
N ASN A 458 11.36 29.90 13.29
CA ASN A 458 11.84 30.91 12.36
C ASN A 458 13.36 30.82 12.11
N GLU A 459 14.16 30.50 13.13
CA GLU A 459 15.59 30.23 12.96
C GLU A 459 15.84 29.02 12.05
N ILE A 460 15.09 27.93 12.25
CA ILE A 460 15.13 26.74 11.37
C ILE A 460 14.78 27.14 9.94
N ARG A 461 13.63 27.83 9.74
CA ARG A 461 13.16 28.28 8.42
C ARG A 461 14.21 29.14 7.73
N LYS A 462 14.80 30.10 8.44
CA LYS A 462 15.85 30.98 7.94
C LYS A 462 17.09 30.20 7.51
N GLY A 463 17.51 29.19 8.29
CA GLY A 463 18.58 28.27 7.91
C GLY A 463 18.31 27.55 6.58
N ILE A 464 17.09 27.01 6.42
CA ILE A 464 16.67 26.31 5.19
C ILE A 464 16.62 27.28 4.00
N ILE A 465 16.10 28.50 4.20
CA ILE A 465 16.07 29.56 3.17
C ILE A 465 17.48 29.86 2.69
N PHE A 466 18.43 30.12 3.59
CA PHE A 466 19.80 30.48 3.19
C PHE A 466 20.52 29.35 2.45
N ARG A 467 20.29 28.08 2.82
CA ARG A 467 20.83 26.93 2.09
C ARG A 467 20.20 26.79 0.70
N THR A 468 18.88 26.95 0.61
CA THR A 468 18.13 26.83 -0.65
C THR A 468 18.46 27.98 -1.59
N TYR A 469 18.54 29.22 -1.08
CA TYR A 469 18.95 30.40 -1.83
C TYR A 469 20.34 30.23 -2.45
N ARG A 470 21.34 29.77 -1.66
CA ARG A 470 22.68 29.48 -2.21
C ARG A 470 22.64 28.45 -3.34
N SER A 471 21.85 27.40 -3.17
CA SER A 471 21.68 26.37 -4.20
C SER A 471 21.02 26.95 -5.46
N TYR A 472 19.98 27.78 -5.29
CA TYR A 472 19.29 28.46 -6.39
C TYR A 472 20.22 29.41 -7.17
N MET A 473 21.05 30.17 -6.48
CA MET A 473 22.01 31.08 -7.13
C MET A 473 23.06 30.33 -7.96
N ASN A 474 23.41 29.11 -7.57
CA ASN A 474 24.37 28.27 -8.30
C ASN A 474 23.78 27.63 -9.56
N ILE A 475 22.46 27.52 -9.70
CA ILE A 475 21.80 26.99 -10.93
C ILE A 475 22.27 27.76 -12.18
N ARG A 476 22.60 29.04 -12.03
CA ARG A 476 23.04 29.90 -13.13
C ARG A 476 24.52 29.78 -13.49
N GLN A 477 25.37 29.20 -12.63
CA GLN A 477 26.83 29.45 -12.69
C GLN A 477 27.72 28.26 -13.09
N GLU A 478 27.29 26.99 -13.02
CA GLU A 478 28.19 25.85 -13.30
C GLU A 478 27.98 25.21 -14.70
N PRO A 479 28.96 25.29 -15.61
CA PRO A 479 28.99 24.45 -16.79
C PRO A 479 29.41 23.02 -16.38
N GLY A 480 28.52 22.04 -16.58
CA GLY A 480 28.83 20.60 -16.45
C GLY A 480 28.15 19.84 -15.32
N VAL A 481 27.39 20.49 -14.44
CA VAL A 481 26.54 19.82 -13.45
C VAL A 481 25.09 20.09 -13.84
N SER A 482 24.40 19.07 -14.39
CA SER A 482 22.97 19.13 -14.78
C SER A 482 22.57 20.45 -15.45
N GLU A 483 22.82 20.55 -16.75
CA GLU A 483 22.31 21.57 -17.68
C GLU A 483 21.46 22.67 -17.01
N ASN A 484 22.05 23.85 -16.83
CA ASN A 484 21.42 25.07 -16.29
C ASN A 484 19.92 25.13 -16.65
N LEU A 485 19.08 24.83 -15.65
CA LEU A 485 17.67 24.45 -15.83
C LEU A 485 16.85 25.47 -16.64
N PHE A 486 17.24 26.74 -16.61
CA PHE A 486 16.64 27.80 -17.43
C PHE A 486 17.36 27.99 -18.75
N ARG A 487 18.70 28.09 -18.73
CA ARG A 487 19.52 28.44 -19.90
C ARG A 487 19.48 27.40 -21.01
N ILE A 488 19.30 26.11 -20.69
CA ILE A 488 19.16 25.08 -21.74
C ILE A 488 17.97 25.37 -22.65
N TRP A 489 16.87 25.92 -22.12
CA TRP A 489 15.69 26.23 -22.91
C TRP A 489 15.85 27.51 -23.75
N GLU A 490 16.78 28.40 -23.40
CA GLU A 490 17.14 29.57 -24.21
C GLU A 490 17.94 29.20 -25.47
N ASP A 491 18.62 28.05 -25.44
CA ASP A 491 19.48 27.58 -26.53
C ASP A 491 18.66 27.31 -27.79
N SER A 492 19.09 27.89 -28.93
CA SER A 492 18.37 27.79 -30.20
C SER A 492 18.60 26.45 -30.93
N VAL A 493 19.58 25.65 -30.51
CA VAL A 493 19.98 24.40 -31.14
C VAL A 493 19.41 23.19 -30.39
N ILE A 494 19.55 23.16 -29.06
CA ILE A 494 19.12 22.02 -28.22
C ILE A 494 17.93 22.32 -27.31
N GLY A 495 17.53 23.59 -27.19
CA GLY A 495 16.45 24.06 -26.33
C GLY A 495 15.10 24.25 -27.03
N ASP A 496 14.22 25.01 -26.37
CA ASP A 496 12.95 25.48 -26.92
C ASP A 496 12.76 26.96 -26.52
N PRO A 497 13.32 27.90 -27.30
CA PRO A 497 13.32 29.32 -26.96
C PRO A 497 11.91 29.92 -26.84
N ASP A 498 10.93 29.35 -27.53
CA ASP A 498 9.54 29.80 -27.46
C ASP A 498 8.88 29.38 -26.15
N PHE A 499 9.12 28.14 -25.72
CA PHE A 499 8.71 27.69 -24.39
C PHE A 499 9.39 28.50 -23.29
N TYR A 500 10.69 28.75 -23.41
CA TYR A 500 11.40 29.58 -22.45
C TYR A 500 10.76 30.97 -22.32
N LYS A 501 10.62 31.71 -23.43
CA LYS A 501 10.07 33.08 -23.42
C LYS A 501 8.65 33.13 -22.88
N LYS A 502 7.79 32.17 -23.22
CA LYS A 502 6.37 32.18 -22.87
C LYS A 502 6.09 31.66 -21.46
N ALA A 503 6.84 30.65 -21.00
CA ALA A 503 6.54 29.95 -19.75
C ALA A 503 7.62 30.11 -18.68
N LEU A 504 8.90 30.01 -19.03
CA LEU A 504 9.99 29.98 -18.03
C LEU A 504 10.52 31.37 -17.65
N ALA A 505 10.63 32.31 -18.59
CA ALA A 505 11.12 33.66 -18.28
C ALA A 505 10.25 34.39 -17.23
N PRO A 506 8.90 34.29 -17.25
CA PRO A 506 8.07 34.83 -16.17
C PRO A 506 8.33 34.16 -14.81
N LEU A 507 8.48 32.83 -14.79
CA LEU A 507 8.80 32.06 -13.59
C LEU A 507 10.16 32.48 -13.01
N GLU A 508 11.18 32.60 -13.85
CA GLU A 508 12.52 33.01 -13.43
C GLU A 508 12.54 34.42 -12.86
N ALA A 509 11.83 35.37 -13.49
CA ALA A 509 11.71 36.74 -13.00
C ALA A 509 11.03 36.78 -11.62
N GLU A 510 9.97 35.99 -11.43
CA GLU A 510 9.26 35.89 -10.16
C GLU A 510 10.16 35.30 -9.05
N LEU A 511 10.84 34.19 -9.32
CA LEU A 511 11.76 33.55 -8.36
C LEU A 511 12.97 34.43 -8.04
N ALA A 512 13.46 35.20 -9.02
CA ALA A 512 14.53 36.19 -8.81
C ALA A 512 14.07 37.38 -7.94
N ALA A 513 12.79 37.76 -7.98
CA ALA A 513 12.26 38.80 -7.10
C ALA A 513 12.30 38.35 -5.63
N TYR A 514 11.89 37.11 -5.33
CA TYR A 514 12.02 36.54 -3.97
C TYR A 514 13.48 36.40 -3.54
N ALA A 515 14.38 36.08 -4.47
CA ALA A 515 15.80 35.94 -4.18
C ALA A 515 16.41 37.25 -3.63
N LYS A 516 15.93 38.41 -4.10
CA LYS A 516 16.33 39.74 -3.59
C LYS A 516 15.86 40.03 -2.18
N MET A 517 14.85 39.31 -1.67
CA MET A 517 14.37 39.45 -0.30
C MET A 517 15.27 38.70 0.71
N VAL A 518 16.13 37.80 0.23
CA VAL A 518 16.99 36.99 1.09
C VAL A 518 18.21 37.79 1.54
N LYS A 519 18.20 38.21 2.80
CA LYS A 519 19.27 38.97 3.47
C LYS A 519 19.54 38.41 4.88
N TYR A 520 20.70 38.73 5.45
CA TYR A 520 21.08 38.20 6.77
C TYR A 520 20.09 38.59 7.88
N ASP A 521 19.54 39.80 7.81
CA ASP A 521 18.68 40.45 8.79
C ASP A 521 17.19 40.42 8.41
N MET A 522 16.74 39.36 7.72
CA MET A 522 15.32 39.17 7.43
C MET A 522 14.46 39.25 8.70
N THR A 523 13.38 40.01 8.61
CA THR A 523 12.27 40.03 9.58
C THR A 523 11.49 38.72 9.55
N ASP A 524 10.74 38.42 10.62
CA ASP A 524 9.89 37.23 10.68
C ASP A 524 8.86 37.18 9.54
N ALA A 525 8.33 38.33 9.12
CA ALA A 525 7.41 38.45 7.99
C ALA A 525 8.10 38.12 6.65
N GLU A 526 9.31 38.62 6.43
CA GLU A 526 10.10 38.28 5.23
C GLU A 526 10.47 36.79 5.21
N VAL A 527 10.83 36.21 6.36
CA VAL A 527 11.09 34.77 6.48
C VAL A 527 9.83 33.98 6.11
N ALA A 528 8.68 34.32 6.69
CA ALA A 528 7.43 33.64 6.39
C ALA A 528 7.04 33.75 4.91
N GLU A 529 7.22 34.92 4.30
CA GLU A 529 6.92 35.14 2.89
C GLU A 529 7.80 34.29 1.98
N VAL A 530 9.12 34.36 2.14
CA VAL A 530 10.06 33.58 1.32
C VAL A 530 9.88 32.08 1.56
N TYR A 531 9.67 31.66 2.82
CA TYR A 531 9.47 30.27 3.17
C TYR A 531 8.23 29.66 2.54
N ASN A 532 7.11 30.40 2.54
CA ASN A 532 5.83 29.86 2.05
C ASN A 532 5.69 29.98 0.53
N LYS A 533 6.22 31.05 -0.09
CA LYS A 533 6.01 31.34 -1.51
C LYS A 533 7.17 30.89 -2.41
N ALA A 534 8.41 31.12 -1.99
CA ALA A 534 9.58 30.92 -2.83
C ALA A 534 10.24 29.56 -2.60
N LEU A 535 10.44 29.19 -1.33
CA LEU A 535 11.20 27.99 -0.96
C LEU A 535 10.67 26.68 -1.59
N PRO A 536 9.35 26.39 -1.59
CA PRO A 536 8.84 25.15 -2.18
C PRO A 536 9.09 25.09 -3.69
N ARG A 537 9.11 26.25 -4.35
CA ARG A 537 9.34 26.39 -5.79
C ARG A 537 10.82 26.26 -6.12
N TRP A 538 11.72 26.85 -5.33
CA TRP A 538 13.17 26.64 -5.48
C TRP A 538 13.56 25.17 -5.27
N LYS A 539 13.06 24.50 -4.22
CA LYS A 539 13.35 23.06 -3.97
C LYS A 539 12.66 22.12 -4.98
N GLY A 540 11.54 22.55 -5.56
CA GLY A 540 10.73 21.79 -6.52
C GLY A 540 10.89 22.22 -7.97
N LEU A 541 11.91 23.02 -8.29
CA LEU A 541 11.97 23.78 -9.54
C LEU A 541 11.95 22.89 -10.78
N THR A 542 12.67 21.76 -10.75
CA THR A 542 12.68 20.77 -11.84
C THR A 542 11.27 20.26 -12.15
N HIS A 543 10.50 19.90 -11.12
CA HIS A 543 9.12 19.44 -11.28
C HIS A 543 8.18 20.53 -11.80
N GLU A 544 8.38 21.79 -11.37
CA GLU A 544 7.58 22.92 -11.85
C GLU A 544 7.87 23.22 -13.33
N VAL A 545 9.14 23.14 -13.76
CA VAL A 545 9.53 23.25 -15.18
C VAL A 545 8.92 22.12 -16.01
N ASP A 546 8.98 20.87 -15.54
CA ASP A 546 8.37 19.72 -16.23
C ASP A 546 6.84 19.84 -16.36
N GLU A 547 6.16 20.38 -15.35
CA GLU A 547 4.73 20.66 -15.37
C GLU A 547 4.37 21.76 -16.37
N LEU A 548 5.10 22.87 -16.37
CA LEU A 548 4.94 23.95 -17.35
C LEU A 548 5.19 23.44 -18.77
N ARG A 549 6.21 22.59 -18.97
CA ARG A 549 6.53 22.00 -20.27
C ARG A 549 5.40 21.13 -20.78
N ARG A 550 4.88 20.23 -19.94
CA ARG A 550 3.75 19.35 -20.31
C ARG A 550 2.51 20.18 -20.66
N LYS A 551 2.20 21.21 -19.87
CA LYS A 551 1.08 22.11 -20.16
C LYS A 551 1.26 22.82 -21.50
N TYR A 552 2.42 23.44 -21.73
CA TYR A 552 2.73 24.14 -22.97
C TYR A 552 2.62 23.22 -24.20
N LEU A 553 3.15 22.00 -24.13
CA LEU A 553 3.07 21.03 -25.22
C LEU A 553 1.62 20.54 -25.44
N SER A 554 0.87 20.29 -24.37
CA SER A 554 -0.53 19.85 -24.48
C SER A 554 -1.41 20.93 -25.12
N GLU A 555 -1.23 22.19 -24.73
CA GLU A 555 -1.92 23.34 -25.34
C GLU A 555 -1.52 23.50 -26.80
N ARG A 556 -0.25 23.30 -27.14
CA ARG A 556 0.23 23.36 -28.52
C ARG A 556 -0.38 22.24 -29.39
N ILE A 557 -0.44 21.01 -28.88
CA ILE A 557 -1.05 19.88 -29.60
C ILE A 557 -2.57 20.13 -29.80
N THR A 558 -3.26 20.56 -28.73
CA THR A 558 -4.72 20.77 -28.77
C THR A 558 -5.11 21.94 -29.68
N ASN A 559 -4.36 23.06 -29.62
CA ASN A 559 -4.68 24.27 -30.39
C ASN A 559 -4.21 24.21 -31.85
N PHE A 560 -3.18 23.42 -32.16
CA PHE A 560 -2.60 23.37 -33.51
C PHE A 560 -2.85 22.06 -34.26
N GLY A 561 -3.55 21.08 -33.67
CA GLY A 561 -4.10 19.91 -34.36
C GLY A 561 -3.09 19.15 -35.24
N LYS A 562 -1.84 19.05 -34.80
CA LYS A 562 -0.82 18.21 -35.45
C LYS A 562 -0.38 17.10 -34.53
#